data_AF-A0A917KUA6-F1
#
_entry.id   AF-A0A917KUA6-F1
#
_cell.length_a   1.000
_cell.length_b   1.000
_cell.length_c   1.000
_cell.angle_alpha   90.00
_cell.angle_beta   90.00
_cell.angle_gamma   90.00
#
_symmetry.space_group_name_H-M   'P 1'
#
loop_
_entity.id
_entity.type
_entity.pdbx_description
1 polymer ?
#
loop_
_entity_poly.entity_id
_entity_poly.type
_entity_poly.pdbx_seq_one_letter_code
_entity_poly.pdbx_strand_id
1 'polypeptide(L)'
;MIPLRPGADRPEAPVAEPREPLWRDLVGDVLRRERHVQERTLQDVADAARISMPYLSEIERGRKEASSEVLAAAAHALGLGLGDLLSRAQGELSRRLSGDRGMSRPPYNGLCLAA
;
A
#
# COMPACT_ATOMS: atom_id res chain seq x y z
N MET A 1 0.00 42.70 -35.30
CA MET A 1 -0.24 41.24 -35.31
C MET A 1 0.98 40.56 -34.72
N ILE A 2 0.83 39.87 -33.59
CA ILE A 2 1.91 39.12 -32.93
C ILE A 2 1.73 37.65 -33.37
N PRO A 3 2.73 36.96 -33.94
CA PRO A 3 2.58 35.55 -34.26
C PRO A 3 2.61 34.73 -32.96
N LEU A 4 1.60 33.87 -32.78
CA LEU A 4 1.55 32.89 -31.69
C LEU A 4 2.60 31.80 -31.94
N ARG A 5 3.40 31.49 -30.90
CA ARG A 5 4.36 30.37 -30.89
C ARG A 5 3.61 29.03 -31.10
N PRO A 6 4.17 28.06 -31.84
CA PRO A 6 3.61 26.72 -31.88
C PRO A 6 3.71 26.10 -30.48
N GLY A 7 2.61 25.49 -30.02
CA GLY A 7 2.56 24.77 -28.76
C GLY A 7 3.64 23.68 -28.76
N ALA A 8 4.59 23.78 -27.83
CA ALA A 8 5.51 22.70 -27.57
C ALA A 8 4.68 21.48 -27.15
N ASP A 9 4.82 20.39 -27.88
CA ASP A 9 4.41 19.05 -27.44
C ASP A 9 4.96 18.85 -26.03
N ARG A 10 4.08 18.92 -25.04
CA ARG A 10 4.42 18.51 -23.69
C ARG A 10 4.66 17.00 -23.80
N PRO A 11 5.86 16.49 -23.49
CA PRO A 11 6.08 15.05 -23.52
C PRO A 11 5.02 14.41 -22.63
N GLU A 12 4.18 13.58 -23.25
CA GLU A 12 3.16 12.80 -22.58
C GLU A 12 3.88 12.05 -21.45
N ALA A 13 3.51 12.36 -20.21
CA ALA A 13 4.18 11.80 -19.05
C ALA A 13 4.21 10.27 -19.21
N PRO A 14 5.35 9.61 -18.97
CA PRO A 14 5.46 8.18 -19.19
C PRO A 14 4.31 7.50 -18.45
N VAL A 15 3.53 6.73 -19.20
CA VAL A 15 2.43 5.92 -18.66
C VAL A 15 3.04 5.12 -17.52
N ALA A 16 2.66 5.45 -16.28
CA ALA A 16 3.25 4.84 -15.11
C ALA A 16 2.98 3.34 -15.20
N GLU A 17 4.01 2.55 -15.51
CA GLU A 17 3.86 1.10 -15.54
C GLU A 17 3.27 0.63 -14.22
N PRO A 18 2.43 -0.42 -14.22
CA PRO A 18 1.88 -0.94 -12.98
C PRO A 18 3.02 -1.35 -12.05
N ARG A 19 3.28 -0.51 -11.05
CA ARG A 19 4.29 -0.80 -10.05
C ARG A 19 3.70 -1.82 -9.11
N GLU A 20 4.42 -2.92 -8.90
CA GLU A 20 4.04 -3.93 -7.93
C GLU A 20 3.68 -3.27 -6.58
N PRO A 21 2.51 -3.56 -5.99
CA PRO A 21 2.08 -2.92 -4.76
C PRO A 21 3.08 -3.13 -3.63
N LEU A 22 3.40 -2.08 -2.89
CA LEU A 22 4.29 -2.22 -1.73
C LEU A 22 3.55 -2.87 -0.57
N TRP A 23 4.29 -3.69 0.18
CA TRP A 23 3.76 -4.37 1.37
C TRP A 23 3.15 -3.40 2.40
N ARG A 24 3.84 -2.28 2.68
CA ARG A 24 3.37 -1.26 3.62
C ARG A 24 2.03 -0.63 3.21
N ASP A 25 1.76 -0.52 1.91
CA ASP A 25 0.51 0.05 1.41
C ASP A 25 -0.64 -0.95 1.65
N LEU A 26 -0.41 -2.21 1.31
CA LEU A 26 -1.39 -3.30 1.50
C LEU A 26 -1.78 -3.45 2.97
N VAL A 27 -0.78 -3.50 3.86
CA VAL A 27 -1.01 -3.64 5.30
C VAL A 27 -1.68 -2.40 5.87
N GLY A 28 -1.20 -1.21 5.49
CA GLY A 28 -1.79 0.06 5.91
C GLY A 28 -3.28 0.15 5.55
N ASP A 29 -3.64 -0.25 4.32
CA ASP A 29 -5.01 -0.25 3.85
C ASP A 29 -5.89 -1.26 4.60
N VAL A 30 -5.36 -2.46 4.91
CA VAL A 30 -6.09 -3.45 5.72
C VAL A 30 -6.36 -2.92 7.13
N LEU A 31 -5.35 -2.35 7.80
CA LEU A 31 -5.50 -1.77 9.14
C LEU A 31 -6.53 -0.63 9.13
N ARG A 32 -6.43 0.28 8.16
CA ARG A 32 -7.36 1.41 7.99
C ARG A 32 -8.80 0.92 7.75
N ARG A 33 -8.98 -0.07 6.87
CA ARG A 33 -10.29 -0.65 6.56
C ARG A 33 -10.90 -1.28 7.81
N GLU A 34 -10.14 -2.09 8.53
CA GLU A 34 -10.63 -2.74 9.74
C GLU A 34 -11.02 -1.71 10.82
N ARG A 35 -10.18 -0.70 11.03
CA ARG A 35 -10.50 0.40 11.97
C ARG A 35 -11.82 1.09 11.61
N HIS A 36 -12.04 1.36 10.32
CA HIS A 36 -13.28 1.99 9.84
C HIS A 36 -14.50 1.07 9.96
N VAL A 37 -14.36 -0.24 9.72
CA VAL A 37 -15.43 -1.23 9.94
C VAL A 37 -15.86 -1.26 11.41
N GLN A 38 -14.92 -1.04 12.33
CA GLN A 38 -15.19 -0.96 13.77
C GLN A 38 -15.66 0.43 14.21
N GLU A 39 -15.77 1.41 13.30
CA GLU A 39 -16.10 2.81 13.60
C GLU A 39 -15.16 3.47 14.64
N ARG A 40 -13.91 3.00 14.74
CA ARG A 40 -12.93 3.49 15.71
C ARG A 40 -12.09 4.63 15.18
N THR A 41 -11.74 5.56 16.06
CA THR A 41 -10.85 6.67 15.69
C THR A 41 -9.40 6.19 15.63
N LEU A 42 -8.55 6.96 14.93
CA LEU A 42 -7.10 6.73 14.95
C LEU A 42 -6.54 6.75 16.37
N GLN A 43 -7.06 7.63 17.22
CA GLN A 43 -6.62 7.76 18.61
C GLN A 43 -6.92 6.47 19.40
N ASP A 44 -8.14 5.93 19.29
CA ASP A 44 -8.55 4.71 20.02
C ASP A 44 -7.68 3.50 19.70
N VAL A 45 -7.26 3.37 18.43
CA VAL A 45 -6.43 2.24 17.99
C VAL A 45 -4.97 2.47 18.35
N ALA A 46 -4.47 3.70 18.20
CA ALA A 46 -3.10 4.04 18.54
C ALA A 46 -2.82 3.84 20.04
N ASP A 47 -3.75 4.23 20.90
CA ASP A 47 -3.65 4.02 22.35
C ASP A 47 -3.63 2.53 22.71
N ALA A 48 -4.54 1.74 22.13
CA ALA A 48 -4.59 0.29 22.33
C ALA A 48 -3.32 -0.43 21.81
N ALA A 49 -2.75 0.04 20.70
CA ALA A 49 -1.50 -0.46 20.14
C ALA A 49 -0.24 0.09 20.85
N ARG A 50 -0.41 1.03 21.79
CA ARG A 50 0.68 1.75 22.48
C ARG A 50 1.68 2.40 21.52
N ILE A 51 1.17 3.02 20.46
CA ILE A 51 1.94 3.83 19.52
C ILE A 51 1.32 5.22 19.39
N SER A 52 2.05 6.18 18.81
CA SER A 52 1.49 7.52 18.63
C SER A 52 0.45 7.53 17.50
N MET A 53 -0.61 8.33 17.67
CA MET A 53 -1.63 8.54 16.62
C MET A 53 -1.02 9.01 15.29
N PRO A 54 -0.06 9.97 15.25
CA PRO A 54 0.60 10.34 14.00
C PRO A 54 1.32 9.15 13.34
N TYR A 55 1.97 8.29 14.13
CA TYR A 55 2.67 7.13 13.58
C TYR A 55 1.72 6.10 12.98
N LEU A 56 0.60 5.77 13.66
CA LEU A 56 -0.46 4.94 13.07
C LEU A 56 -0.99 5.55 11.77
N SER A 57 -1.15 6.88 11.75
CA SER A 57 -1.57 7.61 10.56
C SER A 57 -0.60 7.45 9.37
N GLU A 58 0.71 7.42 9.62
CA GLU A 58 1.72 7.17 8.58
C GLU A 58 1.66 5.72 8.08
N ILE A 59 1.45 4.76 8.99
CA ILE A 59 1.33 3.34 8.67
C ILE A 59 0.11 3.08 7.79
N GLU A 60 -1.07 3.59 8.17
CA GLU A 60 -2.31 3.43 7.41
C GLU A 60 -2.27 4.03 5.99
N ARG A 61 -1.31 4.91 5.73
CA ARG A 61 -1.11 5.54 4.42
C ARG A 61 0.11 5.01 3.68
N GLY A 62 0.73 3.94 4.19
CA GLY A 62 1.89 3.32 3.54
C GLY A 62 3.11 4.24 3.47
N ARG A 63 3.24 5.22 4.38
CA ARG A 63 4.39 6.13 4.40
C ARG A 63 5.55 5.64 5.26
N LYS A 64 5.32 4.61 6.08
CA LYS A 64 6.33 4.02 6.96
C LYS A 64 6.37 2.51 6.85
N GLU A 65 7.59 1.98 6.89
CA GLU A 65 7.83 0.57 7.18
C GLU A 65 7.68 0.36 8.69
N ALA A 66 6.62 -0.33 9.08
CA ALA A 66 6.41 -0.71 10.47
C ALA A 66 7.18 -2.00 10.80
N SER A 67 7.73 -2.10 12.01
CA SER A 67 8.32 -3.35 12.47
C SER A 67 7.22 -4.42 12.64
N SER A 68 7.63 -5.70 12.66
CA SER A 68 6.71 -6.82 12.89
C SER A 68 5.99 -6.70 14.23
N GLU A 69 6.64 -6.18 15.27
CA GLU A 69 6.05 -5.93 16.58
C GLU A 69 4.96 -4.85 16.53
N VAL A 70 5.20 -3.76 15.79
CA VAL A 70 4.20 -2.68 15.61
C VAL A 70 3.00 -3.19 14.83
N LEU A 71 3.22 -3.98 13.77
CA LEU A 71 2.13 -4.59 13.00
C LEU A 71 1.31 -5.55 13.84
N ALA A 72 1.95 -6.39 14.66
CA ALA A 72 1.26 -7.28 15.58
C ALA A 72 0.46 -6.50 16.63
N ALA A 73 1.01 -5.43 17.20
CA ALA A 73 0.31 -4.58 18.16
C ALA A 73 -0.92 -3.88 17.54
N ALA A 74 -0.78 -3.31 16.34
CA ALA A 74 -1.89 -2.67 15.63
C ALA A 74 -2.98 -3.67 15.23
N ALA A 75 -2.61 -4.86 14.76
CA ALA A 75 -3.55 -5.94 14.47
C ALA A 75 -4.31 -6.36 15.74
N HIS A 76 -3.59 -6.59 16.84
CA HIS A 76 -4.19 -6.99 18.10
C HIS A 76 -5.11 -5.91 18.68
N ALA A 77 -4.72 -4.63 18.55
CA ALA A 77 -5.57 -3.50 18.93
C ALA A 77 -6.90 -3.49 18.17
N LEU A 78 -6.94 -4.05 16.95
CA LEU A 78 -8.14 -4.23 16.13
C LEU A 78 -8.80 -5.59 16.33
N GLY A 79 -8.42 -6.38 17.33
CA GLY A 79 -8.99 -7.71 17.58
C GLY A 79 -8.59 -8.77 16.54
N LEU A 80 -7.53 -8.52 15.76
CA LEU A 80 -6.99 -9.44 14.77
C LEU A 80 -5.72 -10.14 15.28
N GLY A 81 -5.52 -11.38 14.87
CA GLY A 81 -4.20 -12.00 14.91
C GLY A 81 -3.31 -11.52 13.76
N LEU A 82 -1.99 -11.68 13.89
CA LEU A 82 -1.06 -11.37 12.81
C LEU A 82 -1.36 -12.22 11.56
N GLY A 83 -1.74 -13.49 11.72
CA GLY A 83 -2.14 -14.37 10.61
C GLY A 83 -3.36 -13.85 9.84
N ASP A 84 -4.32 -13.22 10.52
CA ASP A 84 -5.49 -12.62 9.88
C ASP A 84 -5.09 -11.39 9.05
N LEU A 85 -4.22 -10.55 9.61
CA LEU A 85 -3.68 -9.38 8.90
C LEU A 85 -2.94 -9.81 7.61
N LEU A 86 -2.09 -10.84 7.70
CA LEU A 86 -1.37 -11.38 6.54
C LEU A 86 -2.33 -11.95 5.48
N SER A 87 -3.33 -12.72 5.91
CA SER A 87 -4.32 -13.32 5.00
C SER A 87 -5.13 -12.24 4.28
N ARG A 88 -5.53 -11.18 4.99
CA ARG A 88 -6.26 -10.04 4.40
C ARG A 88 -5.38 -9.24 3.44
N ALA A 89 -4.11 -9.03 3.78
CA ALA A 89 -3.14 -8.34 2.91
C ALA A 89 -2.85 -9.17 1.64
N GLN A 90 -2.72 -10.49 1.75
CA GLN A 90 -2.60 -11.40 0.60
C GLN A 90 -3.85 -11.35 -0.30
N GLY A 91 -5.04 -11.29 0.30
CA GLY A 91 -6.28 -11.11 -0.44
C GLY A 91 -6.32 -9.77 -1.19
N GLU A 92 -5.85 -8.69 -0.57
CA GLU A 92 -5.73 -7.37 -1.22
C GLU A 92 -4.71 -7.37 -2.36
N LEU A 93 -3.53 -7.96 -2.15
CA LEU A 93 -2.53 -8.15 -3.19
C LEU A 93 -3.11 -8.91 -4.39
N SER A 94 -3.83 -10.01 -4.12
CA SER A 94 -4.44 -10.84 -5.16
C SER A 94 -5.52 -10.07 -5.94
N ARG A 95 -6.29 -9.20 -5.27
CA ARG A 95 -7.25 -8.30 -5.94
C ARG A 95 -6.54 -7.30 -6.84
N ARG A 96 -5.49 -6.63 -6.35
CA ARG A 96 -4.73 -5.65 -7.15
C ARG A 96 -4.08 -6.29 -8.36
N LEU A 97 -3.41 -7.43 -8.18
CA LEU A 97 -2.81 -8.19 -9.29
C LEU A 97 -3.86 -8.73 -10.26
N SER A 98 -5.07 -9.06 -9.79
CA SER A 98 -6.17 -9.47 -10.68
C SER A 98 -6.73 -8.32 -11.50
N GLY A 99 -6.83 -7.13 -10.89
CA GLY A 99 -7.22 -5.90 -11.60
C GLY A 99 -6.15 -5.45 -12.60
N ASP A 100 -4.89 -5.73 -12.30
CA ASP A 100 -3.74 -5.39 -13.14
C ASP A 100 -3.46 -6.40 -14.27
N ARG A 101 -3.93 -7.65 -14.14
CA ARG A 101 -3.85 -8.67 -15.21
C ARG A 101 -4.60 -8.32 -16.50
N GLY A 102 -5.37 -7.22 -16.53
CA GLY A 102 -5.85 -6.61 -17.76
C GLY A 102 -4.77 -5.87 -18.57
N MET A 103 -3.58 -5.63 -18.01
CA MET A 103 -2.50 -4.85 -18.61
C MET A 103 -1.11 -5.34 -18.15
N SER A 104 -0.50 -6.22 -18.96
CA SER A 104 0.94 -6.58 -18.95
C SER A 104 1.46 -7.62 -17.94
N ARG A 105 2.33 -8.51 -18.45
CA ARG A 105 3.06 -9.58 -17.73
C ARG A 105 4.28 -9.02 -17.00
N PRO A 106 4.75 -9.61 -15.89
CA PRO A 106 5.94 -9.11 -15.21
C PRO A 106 7.23 -9.48 -15.97
N PRO A 107 8.22 -8.57 -16.05
CA PRO A 107 9.55 -8.87 -16.55
C PRO A 107 10.43 -9.35 -15.38
N TYR A 108 10.25 -10.60 -14.97
CA TYR A 108 11.32 -11.33 -14.29
C TYR A 108 11.75 -12.52 -15.15
N ASN A 109 12.29 -12.21 -16.32
CA ASN A 109 13.18 -13.13 -17.01
C ASN A 109 14.50 -12.41 -17.28
N GLY A 110 15.45 -12.54 -16.35
CA GLY A 110 16.69 -11.77 -16.39
C GLY A 110 17.87 -12.32 -15.59
N LEU A 111 17.80 -13.54 -15.03
CA LEU A 111 19.00 -14.25 -14.61
C LEU A 111 19.31 -15.35 -15.63
N CYS A 112 19.97 -14.96 -16.72
CA CYS A 112 20.82 -15.91 -17.46
C CYS A 112 22.14 -16.03 -16.69
N LEU A 113 22.28 -17.10 -15.91
CA LEU A 113 23.59 -17.63 -15.53
C LEU A 113 24.25 -18.15 -16.81
N ALA A 114 25.16 -17.36 -17.38
CA ALA A 114 26.15 -17.87 -18.31
C ALA A 114 27.34 -18.39 -17.49
N ALA A 115 27.54 -19.70 -17.53
CA ALA A 115 28.78 -20.36 -17.17
C ALA A 115 29.79 -20.27 -18.33
#